data_AF-A0A519KPZ9-F1
#
_entry.id   AF-A0A519KPZ9-F1
#
_cell.length_a   1.000
_cell.length_b   1.000
_cell.length_c   1.000
_cell.angle_alpha   90.00
_cell.angle_beta   90.00
_cell.angle_gamma   90.00
#
_symmetry.space_group_name_H-M   'P 1'
#
loop_
_entity.id
_entity.type
_entity.pdbx_description
1 polymer ?
#
loop_
_entity_poly.entity_id
_entity_poly.type
_entity_poly.pdbx_seq_one_letter_code
_entity_poly.pdbx_strand_id
1 'polypeptide(L)' 'PEVCGSLQEALDNLDKDRAFLKKGGVMDDDFIDSYIELKKEEVARLQLHPHPVEFDMYYSC' A
#
# COMPACT_ATOMS: atom_id res chain seq x y z
N PRO A 1 -18.89 5.41 -4.65
CA PRO A 1 -17.63 5.45 -3.87
C PRO A 1 -16.98 4.08 -3.90
N GLU A 2 -16.00 3.88 -4.77
CA GLU A 2 -15.24 2.63 -4.81
C GLU A 2 -14.02 2.74 -3.91
N VAL A 3 -13.73 1.65 -3.20
CA VAL A 3 -12.51 1.51 -2.41
C VAL A 3 -11.32 1.29 -3.34
N CYS A 4 -10.11 1.66 -2.90
CA CYS A 4 -8.91 1.45 -3.68
C CYS A 4 -8.73 -0.05 -4.01
N GLY A 5 -8.32 -0.35 -5.25
CA GLY A 5 -8.17 -1.72 -5.74
C GLY A 5 -6.92 -2.42 -5.24
N SER A 6 -5.97 -1.66 -4.67
CA SER A 6 -4.73 -2.21 -4.10
C SER A 6 -4.23 -1.37 -2.93
N LEU A 7 -3.40 -2.00 -2.09
CA LEU A 7 -2.70 -1.31 -1.01
C LEU A 7 -1.77 -0.23 -1.55
N GLN A 8 -1.13 -0.45 -2.70
CA GLN A 8 -0.26 0.55 -3.33
C GLN A 8 -1.03 1.80 -3.75
N GLU A 9 -2.17 1.62 -4.41
CA GLU A 9 -3.05 2.73 -4.78
C GLU A 9 -3.60 3.48 -3.56
N ALA A 10 -3.90 2.76 -2.47
CA ALA A 10 -4.31 3.39 -1.22
C ALA A 10 -3.20 4.26 -0.61
N LEU A 11 -1.94 3.79 -0.62
CA LEU A 11 -0.79 4.54 -0.13
C LEU A 11 -0.50 5.77 -0.99
N ASP A 12 -0.63 5.67 -2.31
CA ASP A 12 -0.42 6.81 -3.23
C ASP A 12 -1.50 7.88 -3.06
N ASN A 13 -2.74 7.48 -2.75
CA ASN A 13 -3.82 8.43 -2.44
C ASN A 13 -3.65 9.04 -1.04
N LEU A 14 -3.18 8.27 -0.07
CA LEU A 14 -2.83 8.76 1.26
C LEU A 14 -1.73 9.83 1.20
N ASP A 15 -0.70 9.60 0.36
CA ASP A 15 0.40 10.53 0.13
C ASP A 15 -0.08 11.89 -0.42
N LYS A 16 -1.06 11.84 -1.34
CA LYS A 16 -1.67 13.00 -2.01
C LYS A 16 -2.62 13.80 -1.12
N ASP A 17 -3.37 13.14 -0.24
CA ASP A 17 -4.35 13.80 0.65
C ASP A 17 -4.13 13.45 2.12
N ARG A 18 -2.99 13.88 2.66
CA ARG A 18 -2.66 13.70 4.09
C ARG A 18 -3.07 14.87 4.99
N ALA A 19 -3.60 15.95 4.41
CA ALA A 19 -3.84 17.21 5.12
C ALA A 19 -4.87 17.07 6.26
N PHE A 20 -5.84 16.17 6.09
CA PHE A 20 -6.85 15.89 7.12
C PHE A 20 -6.26 15.20 8.37
N LEU A 21 -5.21 14.40 8.22
CA LEU A 21 -4.52 13.69 9.32
C LEU A 21 -3.60 14.62 10.11
N LYS A 22 -3.04 15.64 9.44
CA LYS A 22 -2.17 16.63 10.07
C LYS A 22 -2.94 17.69 10.86
N LYS A 23 -4.26 17.77 10.68
CA LYS A 23 -5.09 18.79 11.31
C LYS A 23 -5.09 18.61 12.83
N GLY A 24 -4.50 19.58 13.54
CA GLY A 24 -4.37 19.55 14.99
C GLY A 24 -3.12 18.86 15.52
N GLY A 25 -2.13 18.57 14.66
CA GLY A 25 -0.87 17.93 15.08
C GLY A 25 -1.04 16.49 15.54
N VAL A 26 -2.06 15.80 15.02
CA VAL A 26 -2.37 14.40 15.39
C VAL A 26 -1.38 13.43 14.75
N MET A 27 -0.92 13.74 13.54
CA MET A 27 0.15 13.02 12.85
C MET A 27 1.12 14.01 12.21
N ASP A 28 2.42 13.74 12.40
CA ASP A 28 3.51 14.48 11.78
C ASP A 28 3.82 13.92 10.39
N ASP A 29 4.39 14.75 9.51
CA ASP A 29 4.80 14.34 8.16
C ASP A 29 5.79 13.16 8.21
N ASP A 30 6.77 13.21 9.13
CA ASP A 30 7.76 12.14 9.31
C ASP A 30 7.13 10.79 9.67
N PHE A 31 6.05 10.80 10.45
CA PHE A 31 5.33 9.58 10.83
C PHE A 31 4.59 8.98 9.64
N ILE A 32 3.93 9.83 8.85
CA ILE A 32 3.18 9.40 7.66
C ILE A 32 4.15 8.84 6.61
N ASP A 33 5.27 9.51 6.36
CA ASP A 33 6.29 9.05 5.41
C ASP A 33 6.90 7.71 5.84
N SER A 34 7.24 7.58 7.12
CA SER A 34 7.76 6.31 7.67
C SER A 34 6.75 5.16 7.55
N TYR A 35 5.47 5.44 7.77
CA TYR A 35 4.40 4.45 7.61
C TYR A 35 4.24 4.02 6.14
N ILE A 36 4.25 4.98 5.22
CA ILE A 36 4.14 4.71 3.78
C ILE A 36 5.29 3.82 3.31
N GLU A 37 6.53 4.14 3.69
CA GLU A 37 7.70 3.34 3.30
C GLU A 37 7.64 1.91 3.85
N LEU A 38 7.31 1.74 5.13
CA LEU A 38 7.17 0.42 5.74
C LEU A 38 6.11 -0.43 5.03
N LYS A 39 5.00 0.18 4.60
CA LYS A 39 3.94 -0.52 3.87
C LYS A 39 4.28 -0.78 2.40
N LYS A 40 5.07 0.08 1.75
CA LYS A 40 5.61 -0.20 0.41
C LYS A 40 6.52 -1.44 0.42
N GLU A 41 7.33 -1.63 1.46
CA GLU A 41 8.14 -2.85 1.60
C GLU A 41 7.29 -4.11 1.73
N GLU A 42 6.14 -4.05 2.41
CA GLU A 42 5.18 -5.16 2.48
C GLU A 42 4.58 -5.47 1.09
N VAL A 43 4.18 -4.43 0.36
CA VAL A 43 3.66 -4.57 -1.02
C VAL A 43 4.70 -5.20 -1.95
N ALA A 44 5.93 -4.71 -1.91
CA ALA A 44 7.03 -5.23 -2.73
C ALA A 44 7.30 -6.70 -2.42
N ARG A 45 7.24 -7.11 -1.14
CA ARG A 45 7.35 -8.51 -0.75
C ARG A 45 6.25 -9.37 -1.37
N LEU A 46 5.00 -8.91 -1.29
CA LEU A 46 3.87 -9.65 -1.85
C LEU A 46 4.01 -9.82 -3.37
N GLN A 47 4.46 -8.78 -4.07
CA GLN A 47 4.64 -8.80 -5.52
C GLN A 47 5.82 -9.66 -5.99
N LEU A 48 6.88 -9.78 -5.17
CA LEU A 48 8.05 -10.57 -5.50
C LEU A 48 7.84 -12.08 -5.29
N HIS A 49 6.94 -12.46 -4.39
CA HIS A 49 6.72 -13.87 -4.06
C HIS A 49 5.62 -14.46 -4.94
N PRO A 50 5.88 -15.59 -5.62
CA PRO A 50 4.85 -16.25 -6.41
C PRO A 50 3.74 -16.77 -5.50
N HIS A 51 2.49 -16.47 -5.86
CA HIS A 51 1.33 -16.90 -5.09
C HIS A 51 0.91 -18.32 -5.53
N PRO A 52 0.47 -19.22 -4.63
CA PRO A 52 0.07 -20.59 -5.00
C PRO A 52 -1.00 -20.67 -6.11
N VAL A 53 -1.85 -19.65 -6.24
CA VAL A 53 -2.83 -19.55 -7.33
C VAL A 53 -2.17 -19.42 -8.71
N GLU A 54 -0.99 -18.80 -8.79
CA GLU A 54 -0.24 -18.64 -10.03
C GLU A 54 0.27 -20.01 -10.52
N PHE A 55 0.57 -20.94 -9.61
CA PHE A 55 0.87 -22.33 -10.00
C PHE A 55 -0.35 -23.01 -10.63
N ASP A 56 -1.56 -22.87 -10.07
CA ASP A 56 -2.76 -23.43 -10.69
C ASP A 56 -3.03 -22.84 -12.08
N MET A 57 -2.84 -21.52 -12.24
CA MET A 57 -3.06 -20.80 -13.49
C MET A 57 -2.04 -21.12 -14.59
N TYR A 58 -0.77 -21.34 -14.25
CA TYR A 58 0.33 -21.44 -15.23
C TYR A 58 0.99 -22.81 -15.31
N TYR A 59 0.82 -23.70 -14.33
CA TYR A 59 1.47 -25.01 -14.31
C TYR A 59 0.64 -26.12 -14.99
N SER A 60 -0.68 -25.92 -15.19
CA SER A 60 -1.59 -26.90 -15.80
C SER A 60 -1.81 -26.73 -17.31
N CYS A 61 -1.02 -25.87 -17.97
CA CYS A 61 -1.06 -25.64 -19.42
C CYS A 61 -0.36 -26.74 -20.23
#